data_AF-A0A522E6L6-F1
#
_entry.id   AF-A0A522E6L6-F1
#
_cell.length_a   1.000
_cell.length_b   1.000
_cell.length_c   1.000
_cell.angle_alpha   90.00
_cell.angle_beta   90.00
_cell.angle_gamma   90.00
#
_symmetry.space_group_name_H-M   'P 1'
#
loop_
_entity.id
_entity.type
_entity.pdbx_description
1 polymer ?
#
loop_
_entity_poly.entity_id
_entity_poly.type
_entity_poly.pdbx_seq_one_letter_code
_entity_poly.pdbx_strand_id
1 'polypeptide(L)'
;MPNVNASWKNWQLLTEKGRQIWAFKPSSNNINEHLENVDNITDEEIAQFAEDFQFDKSGNPNSGDKVFRNTAINAKFSEFQGQIPKSQHPKEQKVIDALIKGINYFSYLQREDGHWPGDYGGPLFLLPGLLIAAYISDTPFPKAHQEMMKIYLLNHQNQDAGWGMHIEGESTLFGTVMQYVSLRILGIDKNHQQLVKARTWIKNNGGATGIPSWGKFYLSVLNLYSWQGFNSLFPEMWLFPQWLPVHPWRYWCHSRMVYLPMA
;
A
#
# COMPACT_ATOMS: atom_id res chain seq x y z
N MET A 1 16.81 4.57 24.31
CA MET A 1 15.64 4.34 23.45
C MET A 1 16.08 4.59 22.02
N PRO A 2 15.77 3.73 21.04
CA PRO A 2 16.06 4.03 19.65
C PRO A 2 15.39 5.38 19.29
N ASN A 3 16.06 6.20 18.48
CA ASN A 3 15.52 7.47 17.99
C ASN A 3 14.23 7.17 17.23
N VAL A 4 13.07 7.45 17.84
CA VAL A 4 11.78 7.29 17.17
C VAL A 4 11.52 8.58 16.39
N ASN A 5 11.27 8.45 15.10
CA ASN A 5 10.91 9.58 14.25
C ASN A 5 9.68 10.31 14.82
N ALA A 6 9.77 11.63 14.91
CA ALA A 6 8.83 12.43 15.69
C ALA A 6 7.38 12.28 15.20
N SER A 7 7.19 12.11 13.89
CA SER A 7 5.88 11.97 13.24
C SER A 7 5.21 10.62 13.47
N TRP A 8 5.96 9.58 13.85
CA TRP A 8 5.37 8.24 14.05
C TRP A 8 4.37 8.24 15.20
N LYS A 9 4.54 9.09 16.21
CA LYS A 9 3.61 9.24 17.33
C LYS A 9 2.23 9.77 16.92
N ASN A 10 2.14 10.41 15.76
CA ASN A 10 0.88 10.96 15.25
C ASN A 10 0.01 9.87 14.59
N TRP A 11 0.52 8.65 14.44
CA TRP A 11 -0.17 7.55 13.78
C TRP A 11 -0.41 6.41 14.76
N GLN A 12 -1.64 5.92 14.80
CA GLN A 12 -2.01 4.76 15.60
C GLN A 12 -2.79 3.75 14.75
N LEU A 13 -2.42 2.48 14.88
CA LEU A 13 -3.18 1.37 14.33
C LEU A 13 -4.32 1.02 15.29
N LEU A 14 -5.56 1.30 14.88
CA LEU A 14 -6.78 0.89 15.55
C LEU A 14 -7.24 -0.47 15.00
N THR A 15 -7.70 -1.34 15.90
CA THR A 15 -8.11 -2.70 15.54
C THR A 15 -9.37 -3.15 16.25
N GLU A 16 -10.28 -3.82 15.52
CA GLU A 16 -11.48 -4.44 16.10
C GLU A 16 -11.85 -5.69 15.31
N LYS A 17 -11.85 -6.86 15.96
CA LYS A 17 -12.24 -8.16 15.36
C LYS A 17 -11.50 -8.43 14.03
N GLY A 18 -10.21 -8.13 13.99
CA GLY A 18 -9.37 -8.26 12.79
C GLY A 18 -9.44 -7.10 11.79
N ARG A 19 -10.38 -6.16 11.92
CA ARG A 19 -10.38 -4.90 11.14
C ARG A 19 -9.18 -4.07 11.56
N GLN A 20 -8.48 -3.46 10.60
CA GLN A 20 -7.27 -2.66 10.81
C GLN A 20 -7.41 -1.30 10.13
N ILE A 21 -7.26 -0.22 10.89
CA ILE A 21 -7.31 1.16 10.37
C ILE A 21 -6.20 1.99 10.99
N TRP A 22 -5.46 2.73 10.16
CA TRP A 22 -4.55 3.76 10.61
C TRP A 22 -5.29 5.08 10.81
N ALA A 23 -5.29 5.56 12.06
CA ALA A 23 -5.83 6.85 12.45
C ALA A 23 -4.69 7.87 12.64
N PHE A 24 -4.93 9.09 12.17
CA PHE A 24 -4.04 10.23 12.41
C PHE A 24 -4.54 11.01 13.63
N LYS A 25 -3.67 11.17 14.63
CA LYS A 25 -3.92 11.83 15.92
C LYS A 25 -5.26 11.42 16.56
N PRO A 26 -5.58 10.12 16.72
CA PRO A 26 -6.85 9.74 17.32
C PRO A 26 -6.96 10.25 18.77
N SER A 27 -8.17 10.64 19.14
CA SER A 27 -8.61 11.02 20.49
C SER A 27 -9.00 9.81 21.34
N SER A 28 -9.32 8.67 20.70
CA SER A 28 -9.83 7.46 21.34
C SER A 28 -9.33 6.19 20.65
N ASN A 29 -9.58 5.04 21.30
CA ASN A 29 -9.33 3.72 20.70
C ASN A 29 -10.54 3.18 19.91
N ASN A 30 -11.62 3.95 19.76
CA ASN A 30 -12.79 3.55 18.98
C ASN A 30 -12.46 3.60 17.48
N ILE A 31 -12.48 2.45 16.82
CA ILE A 31 -12.12 2.36 15.39
C ILE A 31 -13.06 3.19 14.50
N ASN A 32 -14.27 3.48 14.93
CA ASN A 32 -15.23 4.29 14.16
C ASN A 32 -14.94 5.80 14.25
N GLU A 33 -14.09 6.23 15.20
CA GLU A 33 -13.68 7.63 15.40
C GLU A 33 -12.33 7.95 14.72
N HIS A 34 -11.83 7.04 13.87
CA HIS A 34 -10.51 7.16 13.21
C HIS A 34 -10.31 8.40 12.32
N LEU A 35 -11.39 9.13 12.00
CA LEU A 35 -11.38 10.33 11.17
C LEU A 35 -11.50 11.64 11.96
N GLU A 36 -11.74 11.62 13.28
CA GLU A 36 -12.08 12.85 14.04
C GLU A 36 -11.05 13.97 13.93
N ASN A 37 -9.76 13.65 13.93
CA ASN A 37 -8.66 14.62 13.89
C ASN A 37 -7.88 14.60 12.58
N VAL A 38 -8.42 13.96 11.55
CA VAL A 38 -7.66 13.65 10.34
C VAL A 38 -7.26 14.88 9.53
N ASP A 39 -8.02 15.97 9.70
CA ASP A 39 -7.77 17.27 9.06
C ASP A 39 -6.89 18.20 9.91
N ASN A 40 -6.56 17.80 11.15
CA ASN A 40 -5.68 18.58 12.04
C ASN A 40 -4.20 18.32 11.74
N ILE A 41 -3.79 18.58 10.50
CA ILE A 41 -2.41 18.46 10.01
C ILE A 41 -1.87 19.83 9.62
N THR A 42 -0.65 20.15 10.04
CA THR A 42 0.02 21.41 9.67
C THR A 42 1.05 21.21 8.56
N ASP A 43 1.45 22.28 7.88
CA ASP A 43 2.48 22.23 6.84
C ASP A 43 3.84 21.77 7.40
N GLU A 44 4.15 22.11 8.65
CA GLU A 44 5.35 21.61 9.34
C GLU A 44 5.31 20.10 9.54
N GLU A 45 4.14 19.53 9.87
CA GLU A 45 3.99 18.09 10.00
C GLU A 45 4.09 17.38 8.66
N ILE A 46 3.56 17.99 7.59
CA ILE A 46 3.71 17.46 6.23
C ILE A 46 5.19 17.43 5.83
N ALA A 47 5.94 18.50 6.13
CA ALA A 47 7.38 18.54 5.89
C ALA A 47 8.11 17.44 6.68
N GLN A 48 7.75 17.28 7.96
CA GLN A 48 8.34 16.24 8.80
C GLN A 48 8.01 14.82 8.31
N PHE A 49 6.82 14.59 7.74
CA PHE A 49 6.48 13.29 7.16
C PHE A 49 7.44 12.90 6.04
N ALA A 50 7.79 13.86 5.18
CA ALA A 50 8.69 13.61 4.06
C ALA A 50 10.07 13.14 4.55
N GLU A 51 10.54 13.63 5.70
CA GLU A 51 11.79 13.19 6.33
C GLU A 51 11.63 11.85 7.07
N ASP A 52 10.59 11.73 7.90
CA ASP A 52 10.40 10.64 8.85
C ASP A 52 9.95 9.32 8.20
N PHE A 53 9.37 9.39 7.00
CA PHE A 53 8.85 8.24 6.28
C PHE A 53 9.58 7.98 4.96
N GLN A 54 10.61 8.75 4.64
CA GLN A 54 11.51 8.39 3.56
C GLN A 54 12.20 7.07 3.90
N PHE A 55 12.25 6.14 2.95
CA PHE A 55 13.05 4.94 3.10
C PHE A 55 13.68 4.51 1.79
N ASP A 56 14.88 3.93 1.91
CA ASP A 56 15.60 3.37 0.77
C ASP A 56 15.11 1.95 0.47
N LYS A 57 14.45 1.78 -0.67
CA LYS A 57 13.96 0.49 -1.14
C LYS A 57 15.07 -0.49 -1.56
N SER A 58 16.32 -0.04 -1.73
CA SER A 58 17.42 -0.89 -2.19
C SER A 58 17.83 -1.95 -1.17
N GLY A 59 17.72 -1.64 0.12
CA GLY A 59 17.98 -2.57 1.22
C GLY A 59 16.76 -3.42 1.58
N ASN A 60 15.59 -2.79 1.70
CA ASN A 60 14.32 -3.49 1.90
C ASN A 60 13.21 -2.70 1.20
N PRO A 61 12.55 -3.26 0.17
CA PRO A 61 11.49 -2.57 -0.54
C PRO A 61 10.20 -2.46 0.27
N ASN A 62 10.06 -3.19 1.37
CA ASN A 62 8.89 -3.13 2.25
C ASN A 62 9.06 -2.07 3.34
N SER A 63 7.96 -1.42 3.70
CA SER A 63 7.92 -0.49 4.84
C SER A 63 8.32 -1.17 6.16
N GLY A 64 8.07 -2.48 6.26
CA GLY A 64 8.44 -3.35 7.37
C GLY A 64 7.60 -3.11 8.63
N ASP A 65 6.44 -2.47 8.52
CA ASP A 65 5.56 -2.11 9.65
C ASP A 65 6.29 -1.31 10.74
N LYS A 66 7.29 -0.50 10.37
CA LYS A 66 8.19 0.15 11.34
C LYS A 66 7.44 0.93 12.41
N VAL A 67 6.41 1.69 12.03
CA VAL A 67 5.56 2.45 12.98
C VAL A 67 4.84 1.50 13.93
N PHE A 68 4.13 0.49 13.40
CA PHE A 68 3.36 -0.45 14.20
C PHE A 68 4.26 -1.26 15.14
N ARG A 69 5.36 -1.83 14.62
CA ARG A 69 6.32 -2.61 15.40
C ARG A 69 6.94 -1.76 16.51
N ASN A 70 7.34 -0.52 16.20
CA ASN A 70 7.89 0.39 17.20
C ASN A 70 6.88 0.65 18.33
N THR A 71 5.64 0.98 18.00
CA THR A 71 4.59 1.24 19.00
C THR A 71 4.26 -0.02 19.82
N ALA A 72 4.11 -1.18 19.16
CA ALA A 72 3.78 -2.44 19.83
C ALA A 72 4.91 -2.90 20.79
N ILE A 73 6.17 -2.81 20.35
CA ILE A 73 7.33 -3.16 21.18
C ILE A 73 7.42 -2.18 22.36
N ASN A 74 7.36 -0.87 22.13
CA ASN A 74 7.47 0.10 23.23
C ASN A 74 6.36 -0.05 24.28
N ALA A 75 5.17 -0.53 23.89
CA ALA A 75 4.06 -0.77 24.81
C ALA A 75 4.14 -2.10 25.59
N LYS A 76 4.70 -3.16 24.99
CA LYS A 76 4.60 -4.54 25.52
C LYS A 76 5.94 -5.21 25.83
N PHE A 77 7.06 -4.60 25.47
CA PHE A 77 8.37 -5.19 25.63
C PHE A 77 8.63 -5.65 27.07
N SER A 78 8.99 -6.92 27.21
CA SER A 78 9.27 -7.55 28.50
C SER A 78 10.20 -8.76 28.31
N GLU A 79 11.36 -8.77 28.96
CA GLU A 79 12.25 -9.93 28.85
C GLU A 79 11.54 -11.23 29.22
N PHE A 80 11.80 -12.30 28.47
CA PHE A 80 11.20 -13.60 28.72
C PHE A 80 11.59 -14.09 30.12
N GLN A 81 10.57 -14.26 30.99
CA GLN A 81 10.77 -14.67 32.39
C GLN A 81 10.68 -16.19 32.61
N GLY A 82 10.38 -16.97 31.57
CA GLY A 82 10.25 -18.42 31.68
C GLY A 82 11.60 -19.16 31.71
N GLN A 83 11.55 -20.46 31.98
CA GLN A 83 12.74 -21.31 31.92
C GLN A 83 13.15 -21.56 30.47
N ILE A 84 14.40 -21.21 30.13
CA ILE A 84 15.01 -21.53 28.84
C ILE A 84 15.58 -22.95 28.89
N PRO A 85 15.14 -23.88 28.02
CA PRO A 85 15.72 -25.22 27.95
C PRO A 85 17.23 -25.17 27.72
N LYS A 86 17.96 -26.06 28.39
CA LYS A 86 19.41 -26.19 28.26
C LYS A 86 19.76 -27.40 27.40
N SER A 87 20.59 -27.19 26.39
CA SER A 87 21.19 -28.27 25.59
C SER A 87 22.69 -28.38 25.87
N GLN A 88 23.19 -29.63 25.83
CA GLN A 88 24.63 -29.92 25.88
C GLN A 88 25.35 -29.55 24.57
N HIS A 89 24.61 -29.33 23.47
CA HIS A 89 25.16 -28.98 22.17
C HIS A 89 25.08 -27.46 21.94
N PRO A 90 26.21 -26.75 21.76
CA PRO A 90 26.20 -25.28 21.61
C PRO A 90 25.38 -24.78 20.41
N LYS A 91 25.32 -25.56 19.32
CA LYS A 91 24.50 -25.21 18.15
C LYS A 91 23.00 -25.28 18.47
N GLU A 92 22.57 -26.29 19.22
CA GLU A 92 21.19 -26.44 19.63
C GLU A 92 20.79 -25.35 20.62
N GLN A 93 21.65 -25.01 21.58
CA GLN A 93 21.39 -23.89 22.50
C GLN A 93 21.16 -22.57 21.75
N LYS A 94 21.96 -22.28 20.71
CA LYS A 94 21.75 -21.07 19.87
C LYS A 94 20.38 -21.06 19.20
N VAL A 95 19.90 -22.22 18.74
CA VAL A 95 18.56 -22.35 18.14
C VAL A 95 17.48 -22.13 19.20
N ILE A 96 17.61 -22.74 20.38
CA ILE A 96 16.67 -22.54 21.50
C ILE A 96 16.57 -21.06 21.87
N ASP A 97 17.71 -20.40 22.06
CA ASP A 97 17.76 -18.99 22.43
C ASP A 97 17.14 -18.10 21.35
N ALA A 98 17.38 -18.41 20.06
CA ALA A 98 16.79 -17.69 18.93
C ALA A 98 15.27 -17.90 18.85
N LEU A 99 14.78 -19.11 19.07
CA LEU A 99 13.34 -19.43 19.09
C LEU A 99 12.62 -18.68 20.20
N ILE A 100 13.17 -18.67 21.42
CA ILE A 100 12.56 -17.97 22.56
C ILE A 100 12.53 -16.47 22.29
N LYS A 101 13.62 -15.89 21.77
CA LYS A 101 13.63 -14.47 21.36
C LYS A 101 12.59 -14.17 20.29
N GLY A 102 12.48 -15.04 19.28
CA GLY A 102 11.52 -14.88 18.18
C GLY A 102 10.07 -14.97 18.63
N ILE A 103 9.72 -15.98 19.45
CA ILE A 103 8.38 -16.16 20.02
C ILE A 103 8.03 -14.99 20.92
N ASN A 104 8.94 -14.59 21.82
CA ASN A 104 8.72 -13.48 22.73
C ASN A 104 8.50 -12.16 21.96
N TYR A 105 9.34 -11.89 20.96
CA TYR A 105 9.17 -10.74 20.08
C TYR A 105 7.83 -10.74 19.34
N PHE A 106 7.44 -11.88 18.74
CA PHE A 106 6.22 -11.97 17.95
C PHE A 106 4.96 -11.87 18.82
N SER A 107 5.05 -12.26 20.10
CA SER A 107 3.96 -12.11 21.06
C SER A 107 3.58 -10.65 21.31
N TYR A 108 4.54 -9.71 21.27
CA TYR A 108 4.26 -8.28 21.40
C TYR A 108 3.46 -7.71 20.23
N LEU A 109 3.56 -8.34 19.05
CA LEU A 109 2.86 -7.88 17.86
C LEU A 109 1.39 -8.33 17.84
N GLN A 110 0.98 -9.25 18.71
CA GLN A 110 -0.42 -9.68 18.81
C GLN A 110 -1.31 -8.54 19.33
N ARG A 111 -2.51 -8.38 18.77
CA ARG A 111 -3.52 -7.43 19.24
C ARG A 111 -4.42 -8.06 20.31
N GLU A 112 -5.19 -7.22 21.00
CA GLU A 112 -6.05 -7.66 22.11
C GLU A 112 -7.16 -8.62 21.67
N ASP A 113 -7.61 -8.52 20.42
CA ASP A 113 -8.56 -9.43 19.76
C ASP A 113 -7.87 -10.67 19.15
N GLY A 114 -6.58 -10.89 19.45
CA GLY A 114 -5.86 -12.13 19.19
C GLY A 114 -5.18 -12.25 17.82
N HIS A 115 -5.39 -11.31 16.89
CA HIS A 115 -4.77 -11.36 15.56
C HIS A 115 -3.41 -10.64 15.48
N TRP A 116 -2.69 -10.85 14.37
CA TRP A 116 -1.43 -10.17 14.06
C TRP A 116 -1.59 -9.29 12.82
N PRO A 117 -1.58 -7.95 12.98
CA PRO A 117 -1.47 -7.02 11.88
C PRO A 117 -0.13 -7.15 11.16
N GLY A 118 -0.14 -6.79 9.88
CA GLY A 118 1.08 -6.68 9.09
C GLY A 118 0.84 -6.03 7.74
N ASP A 119 1.89 -5.46 7.19
CA ASP A 119 1.92 -4.94 5.83
C ASP A 119 1.60 -6.07 4.85
N TYR A 120 0.53 -5.89 4.09
CA TYR A 120 0.09 -6.80 3.03
C TYR A 120 0.09 -6.09 1.67
N GLY A 121 1.03 -5.17 1.49
CA GLY A 121 1.30 -4.48 0.24
C GLY A 121 2.07 -5.35 -0.76
N GLY A 122 2.67 -4.68 -1.74
CA GLY A 122 3.46 -5.31 -2.80
C GLY A 122 2.98 -4.91 -4.18
N PRO A 123 1.73 -5.18 -4.58
CA PRO A 123 1.21 -4.78 -5.88
C PRO A 123 1.05 -3.25 -5.99
N LEU A 124 1.57 -2.67 -7.07
CA LEU A 124 1.51 -1.22 -7.32
C LEU A 124 0.30 -0.80 -8.17
N PHE A 125 -0.58 -1.72 -8.55
CA PHE A 125 -1.77 -1.41 -9.36
C PHE A 125 -3.07 -1.29 -8.53
N LEU A 126 -3.00 -1.38 -7.20
CA LEU A 126 -4.17 -1.28 -6.32
C LEU A 126 -4.55 0.18 -6.03
N LEU A 127 -3.59 0.96 -5.50
CA LEU A 127 -3.80 2.36 -5.15
C LEU A 127 -4.27 3.24 -6.33
N PRO A 128 -3.78 3.06 -7.57
CA PRO A 128 -4.26 3.84 -8.70
C PRO A 128 -5.77 3.71 -8.95
N GLY A 129 -6.32 2.49 -8.93
CA GLY A 129 -7.76 2.28 -9.12
C GLY A 129 -8.59 2.93 -8.00
N LEU A 130 -8.10 2.86 -6.76
CA LEU A 130 -8.74 3.48 -5.61
C LEU A 130 -8.75 5.02 -5.70
N LEU A 131 -7.63 5.63 -6.08
CA LEU A 131 -7.51 7.08 -6.25
C LEU A 131 -8.37 7.58 -7.42
N ILE A 132 -8.45 6.81 -8.51
CA ILE A 132 -9.34 7.12 -9.63
C ILE A 132 -10.79 7.08 -9.19
N ALA A 133 -11.21 6.03 -8.49
CA ALA A 133 -12.57 5.94 -7.95
C ALA A 133 -12.90 7.13 -7.05
N ALA A 134 -12.04 7.43 -6.07
CA ALA A 134 -12.20 8.57 -5.17
C ALA A 134 -12.27 9.92 -5.90
N TYR A 135 -11.48 10.08 -6.97
CA TYR A 135 -11.48 11.29 -7.79
C TYR A 135 -12.78 11.46 -8.59
N ILE A 136 -13.29 10.39 -9.21
CA ILE A 136 -14.53 10.48 -10.01
C ILE A 136 -15.78 10.59 -9.14
N SER A 137 -15.76 10.06 -7.91
CA SER A 137 -16.88 10.14 -6.97
C SER A 137 -16.87 11.38 -6.07
N ASP A 138 -15.86 12.26 -6.21
CA ASP A 138 -15.65 13.42 -5.34
C ASP A 138 -15.62 13.05 -3.84
N THR A 139 -14.97 11.94 -3.52
CA THR A 139 -14.79 11.44 -2.14
C THR A 139 -13.30 11.35 -1.80
N PRO A 140 -12.60 12.49 -1.66
CA PRO A 140 -11.17 12.49 -1.40
C PRO A 140 -10.83 11.82 -0.06
N PHE A 141 -9.67 11.18 -0.01
CA PHE A 141 -9.11 10.73 1.27
C PHE A 141 -8.75 11.93 2.14
N PRO A 142 -8.68 11.77 3.46
CA PRO A 142 -8.17 12.81 4.34
C PRO A 142 -6.75 13.26 3.98
N LYS A 143 -6.42 14.52 4.29
CA LYS A 143 -5.16 15.15 3.89
C LYS A 143 -3.93 14.38 4.36
N ALA A 144 -3.90 13.96 5.62
CA ALA A 144 -2.79 13.17 6.17
C ALA A 144 -2.55 11.86 5.39
N HIS A 145 -3.61 11.14 5.04
CA HIS A 145 -3.53 9.91 4.25
C HIS A 145 -3.08 10.18 2.81
N GLN A 146 -3.53 11.27 2.18
CA GLN A 146 -3.05 11.68 0.86
C GLN A 146 -1.53 11.94 0.86
N GLU A 147 -1.00 12.62 1.87
CA GLU A 147 0.46 12.86 1.96
C GLU A 147 1.23 11.54 2.14
N MET A 148 0.73 10.63 2.98
CA MET A 148 1.33 9.29 3.11
C MET A 148 1.28 8.48 1.81
N MET A 149 0.21 8.58 1.03
CA MET A 149 0.11 7.96 -0.29
C MET A 149 1.15 8.53 -1.27
N LYS A 150 1.39 9.85 -1.26
CA LYS A 150 2.45 10.46 -2.08
C LYS A 150 3.83 9.94 -1.69
N ILE A 151 4.14 9.93 -0.40
CA ILE A 151 5.42 9.45 0.13
C ILE A 151 5.62 7.98 -0.25
N TYR A 152 4.59 7.14 -0.06
CA TYR A 152 4.63 5.74 -0.45
C TYR A 152 4.96 5.59 -1.94
N LEU A 153 4.24 6.28 -2.82
CA LEU A 153 4.48 6.19 -4.26
C LEU A 153 5.88 6.68 -4.65
N LEU A 154 6.35 7.78 -4.06
CA LEU A 154 7.69 8.34 -4.35
C LEU A 154 8.82 7.44 -3.83
N ASN A 155 8.68 6.84 -2.64
CA ASN A 155 9.64 5.89 -2.09
C ASN A 155 9.82 4.65 -2.99
N HIS A 156 8.79 4.29 -3.75
CA HIS A 156 8.83 3.12 -4.62
C HIS A 156 9.26 3.42 -6.06
N GLN A 157 9.58 4.68 -6.38
CA GLN A 157 10.10 5.04 -7.69
C GLN A 157 11.47 4.38 -7.91
N ASN A 158 11.65 3.74 -9.07
CA ASN A 158 12.92 3.14 -9.45
C ASN A 158 13.95 4.20 -9.85
N GLN A 159 15.22 3.82 -9.89
CA GLN A 159 16.33 4.73 -10.25
C GLN A 159 16.19 5.30 -11.66
N ASP A 160 15.56 4.57 -12.57
CA ASP A 160 15.24 5.02 -13.94
C ASP A 160 14.01 5.96 -13.99
N ALA A 161 13.46 6.34 -12.83
CA ALA A 161 12.27 7.16 -12.62
C ALA A 161 10.93 6.51 -12.99
N GLY A 162 10.91 5.20 -13.27
CA GLY A 162 9.67 4.45 -13.48
C GLY A 162 9.16 3.70 -12.25
N TRP A 163 8.12 2.90 -12.44
CA TRP A 163 7.57 1.97 -11.44
C TRP A 163 7.19 0.64 -12.08
N GLY A 164 7.35 -0.44 -11.32
CA GLY A 164 6.94 -1.78 -11.73
C GLY A 164 5.49 -2.12 -11.41
N MET A 165 5.11 -3.36 -11.70
CA MET A 165 3.79 -3.91 -11.31
C MET A 165 3.69 -4.20 -9.80
N HIS A 166 4.84 -4.35 -9.14
CA HIS A 166 4.97 -4.52 -7.70
C HIS A 166 6.24 -3.80 -7.21
N ILE A 167 6.37 -3.63 -5.90
CA ILE A 167 7.45 -2.84 -5.25
C ILE A 167 8.87 -3.29 -5.59
N GLU A 168 9.06 -4.57 -5.91
CA GLU A 168 10.34 -5.18 -6.33
C GLU A 168 10.53 -5.23 -7.85
N GLY A 169 9.52 -4.84 -8.63
CA GLY A 169 9.53 -4.98 -10.08
C GLY A 169 10.32 -3.87 -10.78
N GLU A 170 10.91 -4.24 -11.92
CA GLU A 170 11.45 -3.28 -12.89
C GLU A 170 10.35 -2.38 -13.44
N SER A 171 10.75 -1.22 -13.96
CA SER A 171 9.83 -0.23 -14.48
C SER A 171 9.05 -0.72 -15.69
N THR A 172 7.73 -0.54 -15.68
CA THR A 172 6.82 -0.97 -16.74
C THR A 172 5.95 0.20 -17.20
N LEU A 173 5.41 0.15 -18.42
CA LEU A 173 4.41 1.15 -18.85
C LEU A 173 3.18 1.15 -17.92
N PHE A 174 2.74 -0.01 -17.45
CA PHE A 174 1.61 -0.09 -16.54
C PHE A 174 1.87 0.63 -15.22
N GLY A 175 2.94 0.23 -14.51
CA GLY A 175 3.32 0.88 -13.26
C GLY A 175 3.62 2.36 -13.46
N THR A 176 4.53 2.72 -14.36
CA THR A 176 4.95 4.13 -14.47
C THR A 176 3.80 5.08 -14.83
N VAL A 177 2.92 4.69 -15.75
CA VAL A 177 1.78 5.54 -16.13
C VAL A 177 0.76 5.64 -14.99
N MET A 178 0.40 4.53 -14.35
CA MET A 178 -0.60 4.53 -13.28
C MET A 178 -0.12 5.27 -12.01
N GLN A 179 1.17 5.15 -11.68
CA GLN A 179 1.79 5.89 -10.58
C GLN A 179 1.90 7.38 -10.89
N TYR A 180 2.29 7.76 -12.11
CA TYR A 180 2.29 9.16 -12.54
C TYR A 180 0.90 9.79 -12.42
N VAL A 181 -0.14 9.11 -12.92
CA VAL A 181 -1.53 9.58 -12.82
C VAL A 181 -1.98 9.69 -11.37
N SER A 182 -1.67 8.69 -10.53
CA SER A 182 -1.96 8.72 -9.09
C SER A 182 -1.36 9.94 -8.40
N LEU A 183 -0.07 10.24 -8.64
CA LEU A 183 0.61 11.40 -8.06
C LEU A 183 0.01 12.73 -8.55
N ARG A 184 -0.47 12.77 -9.80
CA ARG A 184 -1.18 13.93 -10.36
C ARG A 184 -2.54 14.13 -9.71
N ILE A 185 -3.31 13.07 -9.47
CA ILE A 185 -4.59 13.12 -8.75
C ILE A 185 -4.39 13.61 -7.31
N LEU A 186 -3.33 13.15 -6.64
CA LEU A 186 -2.94 13.60 -5.30
C LEU A 186 -2.42 15.06 -5.26
N GLY A 187 -2.35 15.74 -6.41
CA GLY A 187 -2.02 17.17 -6.49
C GLY A 187 -0.53 17.49 -6.61
N ILE A 188 0.36 16.53 -6.84
CA ILE A 188 1.79 16.84 -7.10
C ILE A 188 1.92 17.51 -8.46
N ASP A 189 2.52 18.71 -8.52
CA ASP A 189 2.66 19.48 -9.74
C ASP A 189 3.38 18.71 -10.87
N LYS A 190 2.94 18.93 -12.12
CA LYS A 190 3.51 18.25 -13.30
C LYS A 190 4.98 18.60 -13.54
N ASN A 191 5.48 19.69 -12.96
CA ASN A 191 6.86 20.13 -13.03
C ASN A 191 7.70 19.68 -11.82
N HIS A 192 7.10 18.96 -10.87
CA HIS A 192 7.86 18.30 -9.81
C HIS A 192 8.95 17.40 -10.44
N GLN A 193 10.18 17.50 -9.93
CA GLN A 193 11.36 16.89 -10.54
C GLN A 193 11.17 15.41 -10.85
N GLN A 194 10.59 14.64 -9.93
CA GLN A 194 10.35 13.21 -10.11
C GLN A 194 9.28 12.90 -11.18
N LEU A 195 8.24 13.75 -11.30
CA LEU A 195 7.20 13.58 -12.31
C LEU A 195 7.70 13.97 -13.70
N VAL A 196 8.60 14.95 -13.81
CA VAL A 196 9.26 15.29 -15.08
C VAL A 196 10.08 14.11 -15.59
N LYS A 197 10.86 13.47 -14.71
CA LYS A 197 11.64 12.28 -15.06
C LYS A 197 10.73 11.10 -15.45
N ALA A 198 9.71 10.80 -14.65
CA ALA A 198 8.72 9.76 -14.96
C ALA A 198 8.01 10.00 -16.30
N ARG A 199 7.59 11.25 -16.58
CA ARG A 199 6.97 11.60 -17.86
C ARG A 199 7.94 11.42 -19.04
N THR A 200 9.22 11.73 -18.83
CA THR A 200 10.27 11.51 -19.83
C THR A 200 10.46 10.02 -20.09
N TRP A 201 10.53 9.22 -19.02
CA TRP A 201 10.58 7.76 -19.11
C TRP A 201 9.37 7.20 -19.90
N ILE A 202 8.14 7.65 -19.59
CA ILE A 202 6.92 7.23 -20.30
C ILE A 202 7.04 7.52 -21.80
N LYS A 203 7.46 8.73 -22.17
CA LYS A 203 7.61 9.11 -23.58
C LYS A 203 8.65 8.26 -24.31
N ASN A 204 9.79 8.01 -23.66
CA ASN A 204 10.87 7.22 -24.24
C ASN A 204 10.52 5.73 -24.40
N ASN A 205 9.51 5.25 -23.67
CA ASN A 205 9.05 3.85 -23.71
C ASN A 205 7.75 3.65 -24.51
N GLY A 206 7.45 4.54 -25.48
CA GLY A 206 6.30 4.40 -26.38
C GLY A 206 5.01 5.09 -25.92
N GLY A 207 5.05 5.78 -24.77
CA GLY A 207 3.92 6.54 -24.26
C GLY A 207 2.80 5.67 -23.65
N ALA A 208 1.75 6.34 -23.18
CA ALA A 208 0.64 5.67 -22.51
C ALA A 208 -0.20 4.78 -23.46
N THR A 209 0.00 4.85 -24.78
CA THR A 209 -0.73 4.01 -25.75
C THR A 209 -0.34 2.54 -25.69
N GLY A 210 0.89 2.24 -25.23
CA GLY A 210 1.39 0.88 -25.02
C GLY A 210 1.01 0.26 -23.67
N ILE A 211 0.18 0.92 -22.87
CA ILE A 211 -0.24 0.40 -21.56
C ILE A 211 -1.11 -0.88 -21.71
N PRO A 212 -0.99 -1.88 -20.82
CA PRO A 212 -1.86 -3.06 -20.81
C PRO A 212 -3.36 -2.75 -20.64
N SER A 213 -4.22 -3.73 -20.91
CA SER A 213 -5.69 -3.56 -20.95
C SER A 213 -6.29 -2.95 -19.69
N TRP A 214 -5.86 -3.35 -18.49
CA TRP A 214 -6.34 -2.76 -17.23
C TRP A 214 -5.97 -1.28 -17.11
N GLY A 215 -4.77 -0.90 -17.57
CA GLY A 215 -4.38 0.50 -17.62
C GLY A 215 -5.20 1.29 -18.64
N LYS A 216 -5.49 0.71 -19.82
CA LYS A 216 -6.38 1.34 -20.81
C LYS A 216 -7.78 1.56 -20.24
N PHE A 217 -8.33 0.58 -19.51
CA PHE A 217 -9.61 0.71 -18.81
C PHE A 217 -9.58 1.90 -17.85
N TYR A 218 -8.63 1.95 -16.91
CA TYR A 218 -8.56 3.04 -15.92
C TYR A 218 -8.34 4.42 -16.55
N LEU A 219 -7.49 4.52 -17.57
CA LEU A 219 -7.32 5.78 -18.30
C LEU A 219 -8.57 6.17 -19.09
N SER A 220 -9.37 5.22 -19.56
CA SER A 220 -10.65 5.49 -20.24
C SER A 220 -11.70 5.99 -19.27
N VAL A 221 -11.76 5.43 -18.05
CA VAL A 221 -12.60 5.94 -16.95
C VAL A 221 -12.26 7.40 -16.60
N LEU A 222 -10.97 7.76 -16.62
CA LEU A 222 -10.51 9.14 -16.43
C LEU A 222 -10.66 10.05 -17.66
N ASN A 223 -11.21 9.56 -18.77
CA ASN A 223 -11.30 10.29 -20.04
C ASN A 223 -9.93 10.73 -20.60
N LEU A 224 -8.86 9.98 -20.30
CA LEU A 224 -7.49 10.17 -20.80
C LEU A 224 -7.11 9.17 -21.92
N TYR A 225 -7.96 8.18 -22.16
CA TYR A 225 -7.83 7.19 -23.22
C TYR A 225 -9.19 6.93 -23.85
N SER A 226 -9.24 6.67 -25.16
CA SER A 226 -10.52 6.39 -25.83
C SER A 226 -11.02 5.00 -25.45
N TRP A 227 -12.30 4.88 -25.11
CA TRP A 227 -12.98 3.59 -24.92
C TRP A 227 -12.88 2.68 -26.16
N GLN A 228 -12.73 3.25 -27.35
CA GLN A 228 -12.52 2.51 -28.60
C GLN A 228 -11.09 2.00 -28.79
N GLY A 229 -10.16 2.35 -27.90
CA GLY A 229 -8.74 1.99 -28.01
C GLY A 229 -8.34 0.66 -27.35
N PHE A 230 -9.30 -0.11 -26.82
CA PHE A 230 -9.06 -1.42 -26.23
C PHE A 230 -10.18 -2.42 -26.53
N ASN A 231 -9.89 -3.71 -26.35
CA ASN A 231 -10.85 -4.79 -26.64
C ASN A 231 -12.09 -4.67 -25.74
N SER A 232 -13.26 -4.95 -26.31
CA SER A 232 -14.52 -5.00 -25.57
C SER A 232 -14.42 -5.91 -24.35
N LEU A 233 -15.02 -5.47 -23.25
CA LEU A 233 -15.16 -6.26 -22.02
C LEU A 233 -16.35 -7.23 -22.07
N PHE A 234 -17.15 -7.14 -23.13
CA PHE A 234 -18.23 -8.06 -23.50
C PHE A 234 -19.22 -8.39 -22.36
N PRO A 235 -19.98 -7.38 -21.86
CA PRO A 235 -20.92 -7.57 -20.76
C PRO A 235 -22.02 -8.60 -21.07
N GLU A 236 -22.39 -8.81 -22.33
CA GLU A 236 -23.40 -9.79 -22.75
C GLU A 236 -23.00 -11.23 -22.44
N MET A 237 -21.71 -11.50 -22.19
CA MET A 237 -21.22 -12.82 -21.75
C MET A 237 -21.89 -13.29 -20.44
N TRP A 238 -22.37 -12.36 -19.60
CA TRP A 238 -23.13 -12.70 -18.38
C TRP A 238 -24.57 -13.17 -18.65
N LEU A 239 -25.11 -12.95 -19.85
CA LEU A 239 -26.45 -13.39 -20.25
C LEU A 239 -26.45 -14.80 -20.85
N PHE A 240 -25.27 -15.40 -21.06
CA PHE A 240 -25.15 -16.75 -21.56
C PHE A 240 -25.77 -17.79 -20.61
N PRO A 241 -26.30 -18.90 -21.13
CA PRO A 241 -26.64 -20.03 -20.29
C PRO A 241 -25.42 -20.54 -19.52
N GLN A 242 -25.57 -20.83 -18.23
CA GLN A 242 -24.46 -21.25 -17.35
C GLN A 242 -23.76 -22.55 -17.79
N TRP A 243 -24.40 -23.35 -18.65
CA TRP A 243 -23.81 -24.55 -19.22
C TRP A 243 -22.75 -24.26 -20.29
N LEU A 244 -22.69 -23.04 -20.85
CA LEU A 244 -21.65 -22.69 -21.82
C LEU A 244 -20.25 -22.66 -21.15
N PRO A 245 -19.19 -23.18 -21.80
CA PRO A 245 -17.84 -23.22 -21.24
C PRO A 245 -17.26 -21.85 -20.88
N VAL A 246 -17.69 -20.80 -21.59
CA VAL A 246 -17.20 -19.42 -21.43
C VAL A 246 -18.03 -18.58 -20.45
N HIS A 247 -19.04 -19.17 -19.79
CA HIS A 247 -19.88 -18.41 -18.86
C HIS A 247 -19.06 -17.92 -17.64
N PRO A 248 -19.15 -16.65 -17.22
CA PRO A 248 -18.27 -16.06 -16.19
C PRO A 248 -18.30 -16.74 -14.81
N TRP A 249 -19.40 -17.40 -14.45
CA TRP A 249 -19.50 -18.24 -13.23
C TRP A 249 -18.38 -19.29 -13.12
N ARG A 250 -17.90 -19.79 -14.26
CA ARG A 250 -16.83 -20.81 -14.33
C ARG A 250 -15.43 -20.22 -14.20
N TYR A 251 -15.28 -18.90 -14.30
CA TYR A 251 -13.98 -18.25 -14.15
C TYR A 251 -13.56 -18.23 -12.68
N TRP A 252 -12.25 -18.14 -12.47
CA TRP A 252 -11.67 -17.90 -11.15
C TRP A 252 -12.36 -16.71 -10.48
N CYS A 253 -12.67 -16.85 -9.19
CA CYS A 253 -13.47 -15.88 -8.44
C CYS A 253 -12.89 -14.47 -8.50
N HIS A 254 -11.57 -14.32 -8.38
CA HIS A 254 -10.91 -13.03 -8.50
C HIS A 254 -11.07 -12.43 -9.91
N SER A 255 -10.91 -13.23 -10.97
CA SER A 255 -11.11 -12.75 -12.33
C SER A 255 -12.53 -12.23 -12.56
N ARG A 256 -13.56 -13.03 -12.24
CA ARG A 256 -14.95 -12.60 -12.48
C ARG A 256 -15.37 -11.41 -11.61
N MET A 257 -14.86 -11.29 -10.39
CA MET A 257 -15.16 -10.16 -9.51
C MET A 257 -14.45 -8.87 -9.93
N VAL A 258 -13.37 -8.95 -10.71
CA VAL A 258 -12.73 -7.78 -11.32
C VAL A 258 -13.41 -7.42 -12.65
N TYR A 259 -13.64 -8.38 -13.53
CA TYR A 259 -14.21 -8.12 -14.85
C TYR A 259 -15.71 -7.77 -14.81
N LEU A 260 -16.46 -8.22 -13.80
CA LEU A 260 -17.89 -7.87 -13.64
C LEU A 260 -18.12 -6.36 -13.55
N PRO A 261 -17.49 -5.60 -12.62
CA PRO A 261 -17.68 -4.14 -12.55
C PRO A 261 -16.94 -3.37 -13.64
N MET A 262 -16.01 -4.00 -14.36
CA MET A 262 -15.36 -3.36 -15.51
C MET A 262 -16.26 -3.35 -16.76
N ALA A 263 -17.04 -4.41 -16.97
CA ALA A 263 -17.90 -4.62 -18.14
C ALA A 263 -19.25 -3.90 -18.01
#